data_AF-A0A172TAZ1-F1
#
_entry.id   AF-A0A172TAZ1-F1
#
_cell.length_a   1.000
_cell.length_b   1.000
_cell.length_c   1.000
_cell.angle_alpha   90.00
_cell.angle_beta   90.00
_cell.angle_gamma   90.00
#
_symmetry.space_group_name_H-M   'P 1'
#
loop_
_entity.id
_entity.type
_entity.pdbx_description
1 polymer ?
#
loop_
_entity_poly.entity_id
_entity_poly.type
_entity_poly.pdbx_seq_one_letter_code
_entity_poly.pdbx_strand_id
1 'polypeptide(L)'
;MVRGLKCGKDTHIWGDFPRSLDWGTWHPDYIFVDLPFPKITTRLMGQTVQESDLIAFIKEYRRVNAGSSMAEAKEDFHWLQEQQEAMRSLPKE
;
A
#
# COMPACT_ATOMS: atom_id res chain seq x y z
N MET A 1 -27.38 4.47 6.31
CA MET A 1 -27.63 3.02 6.47
C MET A 1 -27.27 2.33 5.16
N VAL A 2 -26.06 1.76 5.06
CA VAL A 2 -25.63 1.05 3.85
C VAL A 2 -26.18 -0.39 3.94
N ARG A 3 -27.09 -0.77 3.05
CA ARG A 3 -27.63 -2.13 2.98
C ARG A 3 -26.82 -2.93 1.96
N GLY A 4 -25.76 -3.60 2.42
CA GLY A 4 -24.96 -4.50 1.60
C GLY A 4 -25.73 -5.80 1.30
N LEU A 5 -25.60 -6.31 0.08
CA LEU A 5 -26.17 -7.60 -0.34
C LEU A 5 -25.43 -8.74 0.37
N LYS A 6 -26.14 -9.56 1.16
CA LYS A 6 -25.58 -10.74 1.83
C LYS A 6 -25.46 -11.89 0.83
N CYS A 7 -24.24 -12.22 0.41
CA CYS A 7 -23.98 -13.42 -0.39
C CYS A 7 -24.02 -14.66 0.52
N GLY A 8 -24.92 -15.61 0.25
CA GLY A 8 -25.07 -16.85 1.02
C GLY A 8 -24.26 -18.04 0.49
N LYS A 9 -23.41 -17.84 -0.54
CA LYS A 9 -22.71 -18.92 -1.25
C LYS A 9 -21.82 -19.76 -0.33
N ASP A 10 -21.17 -19.10 0.64
CA ASP A 10 -20.17 -19.72 1.51
C ASP A 10 -20.65 -19.88 2.97
N THR A 11 -21.96 -19.79 3.22
CA THR A 11 -22.55 -19.95 4.58
C THR A 11 -22.21 -21.31 5.21
N HIS A 12 -22.05 -22.35 4.39
CA HIS A 12 -21.64 -23.68 4.86
C HIS A 12 -20.17 -23.77 5.29
N ILE A 13 -19.32 -22.82 4.84
CA ILE A 13 -17.92 -22.70 5.23
C ILE A 13 -17.79 -21.78 6.46
N TRP A 14 -18.52 -20.67 6.46
CA TRP A 14 -18.34 -19.58 7.44
C TRP A 14 -19.43 -19.51 8.53
N GLY A 15 -20.50 -20.31 8.43
CA GLY A 15 -21.64 -20.29 9.34
C GLY A 15 -22.50 -19.01 9.24
N ASP A 16 -23.25 -18.70 10.31
CA ASP A 16 -23.97 -17.45 10.47
C ASP A 16 -23.02 -16.30 10.82
N PHE A 17 -22.46 -15.62 9.81
CA PHE A 17 -21.61 -14.46 10.06
C PHE A 17 -22.43 -13.16 10.09
N PRO A 18 -22.24 -12.38 11.16
CA PRO A 18 -21.57 -11.11 10.95
C PRO A 18 -20.56 -10.90 12.08
N ARG A 19 -19.39 -11.54 12.01
CA ARG A 19 -18.25 -10.77 12.51
C ARG A 19 -18.09 -9.67 11.47
N SER A 20 -18.28 -8.43 11.88
CA SER A 20 -17.55 -7.35 11.24
C SER A 20 -16.13 -7.85 11.02
N LEU A 21 -15.49 -7.48 9.90
CA LEU A 21 -14.05 -7.55 9.83
C LEU A 21 -13.52 -6.60 10.92
N ASP A 22 -13.53 -7.09 12.16
CA ASP A 22 -12.82 -6.51 13.26
C ASP A 22 -11.40 -6.99 13.04
N TRP A 23 -10.66 -6.18 12.29
CA TRP A 23 -9.23 -6.37 12.12
C TRP A 23 -8.52 -6.24 13.48
N GLY A 24 -9.22 -5.89 14.57
CA GLY A 24 -8.65 -5.74 15.89
C GLY A 24 -7.48 -4.77 15.87
N THR A 25 -6.43 -5.10 16.61
CA THR A 25 -5.15 -4.37 16.59
C THR A 25 -4.24 -4.85 15.45
N TRP A 26 -4.80 -5.20 14.28
CA TRP A 26 -3.98 -5.57 13.14
C TRP A 26 -3.26 -4.33 12.60
N HIS A 27 -1.93 -4.37 12.67
CA HIS A 27 -1.06 -3.40 12.03
C HIS A 27 -0.32 -4.12 10.90
N PRO A 28 -0.43 -3.65 9.65
CA PRO A 28 0.35 -4.25 8.58
C PRO A 28 1.84 -4.00 8.85
N ASP A 29 2.66 -5.05 8.69
CA ASP A 29 4.11 -4.94 8.79
C ASP A 29 4.67 -3.88 7.81
N TYR A 30 4.00 -3.72 6.66
CA TYR A 30 4.36 -2.76 5.62
C TYR A 30 3.11 -2.10 5.03
N ILE A 31 3.12 -0.77 4.96
CA ILE A 31 2.15 -0.01 4.17
C ILE A 31 2.64 -0.02 2.72
N PHE A 32 1.85 -0.64 1.84
CA PHE A 32 2.12 -0.68 0.42
C PHE A 32 1.25 0.36 -0.29
N VAL A 33 1.90 1.35 -0.91
CA VAL A 33 1.25 2.42 -1.68
C VAL A 33 1.76 2.33 -3.10
N ASP A 34 0.85 2.26 -4.07
CA ASP A 34 1.19 2.27 -5.48
C ASP A 34 1.43 3.69 -5.98
N LEU A 35 2.46 3.84 -6.80
CA LEU A 35 2.67 5.03 -7.63
C LEU A 35 1.52 5.19 -8.64
N PRO A 36 1.22 6.44 -9.05
CA PRO A 36 0.21 6.70 -10.06
C PRO A 36 0.52 5.97 -11.39
N PHE A 37 -0.51 5.40 -12.01
CA PHE A 37 -0.43 4.84 -13.36
C PHE A 37 0.18 5.87 -14.33
N PRO A 38 1.14 5.50 -15.20
CA PRO A 38 1.53 4.15 -15.63
C PRO A 38 2.71 3.53 -14.86
N LYS A 39 3.15 4.14 -13.76
CA LYS A 39 4.36 3.72 -13.05
C LYS A 39 4.12 2.40 -12.30
N ILE A 40 5.07 1.47 -12.43
CA ILE A 40 5.08 0.20 -11.72
C ILE A 40 5.72 0.41 -10.36
N THR A 41 5.05 -0.09 -9.32
CA THR A 41 5.56 -0.09 -7.94
C THR A 41 5.83 -1.51 -7.51
N THR A 42 7.00 -1.75 -6.92
CA THR A 42 7.35 -3.07 -6.37
C THR A 42 7.39 -3.02 -4.85
N ARG A 43 7.21 -4.19 -4.22
CA ARG A 43 7.33 -4.31 -2.76
C ARG A 43 8.67 -3.79 -2.23
N LEU A 44 9.75 -4.01 -2.98
CA LEU A 44 11.08 -3.55 -2.63
C LEU A 44 11.16 -2.01 -2.58
N MET A 45 10.46 -1.32 -3.49
CA MET A 45 10.36 0.15 -3.44
C MET A 45 9.67 0.63 -2.15
N GLY A 46 8.60 -0.05 -1.73
CA GLY A 46 7.92 0.28 -0.46
C GLY A 46 8.82 0.07 0.77
N GLN A 47 9.67 -0.96 0.76
CA GLN A 47 10.63 -1.24 1.83
C GLN A 47 11.75 -0.20 1.89
N THR A 48 12.34 0.14 0.75
CA THR A 48 13.43 1.14 0.70
C THR A 48 12.94 2.55 1.07
N VAL A 49 11.68 2.89 0.79
CA VAL A 49 11.03 4.12 1.28
C VAL A 49 10.96 4.14 2.81
N GLN A 50 10.56 3.03 3.44
CA GLN A 50 10.50 2.93 4.91
C GLN A 50 11.88 3.02 5.56
N GLU A 51 12.89 2.42 4.94
CA GLU A 51 14.29 2.45 5.38
C GLU A 51 14.99 3.77 5.05
N SER A 52 14.31 4.69 4.34
CA SER A 52 14.90 5.93 3.82
C SER A 52 16.12 5.71 2.90
N ASP A 53 16.20 4.55 2.23
CA ASP A 53 17.26 4.22 1.28
C ASP A 53 16.90 4.66 -0.15
N LEU A 54 17.17 5.93 -0.44
CA LEU A 54 16.96 6.53 -1.75
C LEU A 54 17.76 5.83 -2.87
N ILE A 55 18.97 5.32 -2.58
CA ILE A 55 19.84 4.74 -3.61
C ILE A 55 19.27 3.39 -4.05
N ALA A 56 18.87 2.55 -3.11
CA ALA A 56 18.24 1.28 -3.41
C ALA A 56 16.89 1.50 -4.11
N PHE A 57 16.11 2.49 -3.68
CA PHE A 57 14.87 2.87 -4.36
C PHE A 57 15.11 3.23 -5.82
N ILE A 58 16.03 4.15 -6.12
CA ILE A 58 16.28 4.59 -7.50
C ILE A 58 16.73 3.43 -8.39
N LYS A 59 17.56 2.52 -7.85
CA LYS A 59 18.01 1.33 -8.59
C LYS A 59 16.83 0.45 -9.00
N GLU A 60 15.94 0.16 -8.06
CA GLU A 60 14.76 -0.67 -8.31
C GLU A 60 13.75 0.06 -9.20
N TYR A 61 13.47 1.33 -8.91
CA TYR A 61 12.56 2.18 -9.68
C TYR A 61 12.95 2.18 -11.16
N ARG A 62 14.23 2.44 -11.49
CA ARG A 62 14.69 2.47 -12.89
C ARG A 62 14.76 1.10 -13.55
N ARG A 63 14.81 0.02 -12.77
CA ARG A 63 14.75 -1.36 -13.28
C ARG A 63 13.36 -1.69 -13.82
N VAL A 64 12.29 -1.23 -13.17
CA VAL A 64 10.90 -1.54 -13.54
C VAL A 64 10.21 -0.42 -14.33
N ASN A 65 10.62 0.83 -14.13
CA ASN A 65 10.13 2.00 -14.87
C ASN A 65 11.21 2.46 -15.85
N ALA A 66 11.38 1.68 -16.93
CA ALA A 66 12.36 1.99 -17.96
C ALA A 66 12.03 3.34 -18.64
N GLY A 67 13.07 4.16 -18.87
CA GLY A 67 12.93 5.47 -19.50
C GLY A 67 12.69 6.62 -18.54
N SER A 68 12.43 6.37 -17.25
CA SER A 68 12.31 7.42 -16.25
C SER A 68 13.65 8.05 -15.88
N SER A 69 13.59 9.34 -15.57
CA SER A 69 14.73 10.15 -15.18
C SER A 69 15.10 9.96 -13.69
N MET A 70 16.31 10.39 -13.35
CA MET A 70 16.76 10.43 -11.94
C MET A 70 15.98 11.45 -11.10
N ALA A 71 15.45 12.50 -11.72
CA ALA A 71 14.64 13.50 -11.03
C ALA A 71 13.27 12.92 -10.66
N GLU A 72 12.59 12.30 -11.62
CA GLU A 72 11.31 11.62 -11.39
C GLU A 72 11.42 10.56 -10.28
N ALA A 73 12.47 9.72 -10.31
CA ALA A 73 12.67 8.71 -9.27
C ALA A 73 12.85 9.31 -7.86
N LYS A 74 13.40 10.52 -7.74
CA LYS A 74 13.50 11.22 -6.44
C LYS A 74 12.17 11.82 -6.01
N GLU A 75 11.45 12.43 -6.95
CA GLU A 75 10.12 12.99 -6.69
C GLU A 75 9.15 11.89 -6.23
N ASP A 76 9.14 10.75 -6.90
CA ASP A 76 8.29 9.61 -6.56
C ASP A 76 8.67 8.98 -5.22
N PHE A 77 9.96 8.99 -4.87
CA PHE A 77 10.42 8.56 -3.54
C PHE A 77 9.83 9.45 -2.45
N HIS A 78 9.94 10.77 -2.60
CA HIS A 78 9.38 11.72 -1.63
C HIS A 78 7.86 11.64 -1.55
N TRP A 79 7.19 11.53 -2.69
CA TRP A 79 5.74 11.34 -2.72
C TRP A 79 5.32 10.08 -1.96
N LEU A 80 6.00 8.95 -2.15
CA LEU A 80 5.72 7.71 -1.41
C LEU A 80 5.98 7.85 0.10
N GLN A 81 7.01 8.60 0.51
CA GLN A 81 7.25 8.89 1.93
C GLN A 81 6.06 9.66 2.53
N GLU A 82 5.61 10.72 1.86
CA GLU A 82 4.46 11.51 2.29
C GLU A 82 3.18 10.68 2.40
N GLN A 83 2.91 9.81 1.42
CA GLN A 83 1.73 8.94 1.46
C GLN A 83 1.79 7.93 2.60
N GLN A 84 2.97 7.31 2.83
CA GLN A 84 3.14 6.37 3.94
C GLN A 84 2.98 7.07 5.30
N GLU A 85 3.47 8.29 5.45
CA GLU A 85 3.30 9.09 6.66
C GLU A 85 1.84 9.51 6.87
N ALA A 86 1.17 9.99 5.81
CA ALA A 86 -0.24 10.33 5.85
C ALA A 86 -1.10 9.13 6.30
N MET A 87 -0.86 7.95 5.73
CA MET A 87 -1.57 6.71 6.13
C MET A 87 -1.29 6.30 7.58
N ARG A 88 -0.08 6.56 8.10
CA ARG A 88 0.25 6.30 9.53
C ARG A 88 -0.44 7.28 10.47
N SER A 89 -0.70 8.51 10.02
CA SER A 89 -1.31 9.57 10.81
C SER A 89 -2.84 9.53 10.88
N LEU A 90 -3.48 8.63 10.11
CA LEU A 90 -4.95 8.49 10.13
C LEU A 90 -5.44 8.09 11.53
N PRO A 91 -6.50 8.75 12.04
CA PRO A 91 -7.05 8.43 13.35
C PRO A 91 -7.52 6.98 13.38
N LYS A 92 -7.11 6.27 14.43
CA LYS A 92 -7.56 4.91 14.72
C LYS A 92 -8.94 5.03 15.37
N GLU A 93 -10.00 4.71 14.61
CA GLU A 93 -11.38 4.63 15.11
C GLU A 93 -11.58 3.43 16.05
#